data_AF-A0A527Q1E6-F1
#
_entry.id   AF-A0A527Q1E6-F1
#
_cell.length_a   1.000
_cell.length_b   1.000
_cell.length_c   1.000
_cell.angle_alpha   90.00
_cell.angle_beta   90.00
_cell.angle_gamma   90.00
#
_symmetry.space_group_name_H-M   'P 1'
#
loop_
_entity.id
_entity.type
_entity.pdbx_description
1 polymer ?
#
loop_
_entity_poly.entity_id
_entity_poly.type
_entity_poly.pdbx_seq_one_letter_code
_entity_poly.pdbx_strand_id
1 'polypeptide(L)'
;ANIGAAQLREADGLDLARRAVDALEADGLIVHLNPLQEAVQLEGDRDWRGVLAQIARAARSVGVPIVAKEVGAGLSATVACALVEAGVAVIDVAGA
;
A
#
# COMPACT_ATOMS: atom_id res chain seq x y z
N ALA A 1 10.70 -3.64 -3.28
CA ALA A 1 9.97 -2.82 -4.27
C ALA A 1 9.06 -1.81 -3.55
N ASN A 2 8.55 -0.77 -4.24
CA ASN A 2 7.63 0.23 -3.66
C ASN A 2 6.55 0.60 -4.69
N ILE A 3 5.28 0.61 -4.28
CA ILE A 3 4.13 1.03 -5.07
C ILE A 3 3.17 1.89 -4.24
N GLY A 4 2.42 2.77 -4.89
CA GLY A 4 1.33 3.51 -4.25
C GLY A 4 0.09 2.65 -4.07
N ALA A 5 -0.57 2.76 -2.91
CA ALA A 5 -1.75 1.96 -2.60
C ALA A 5 -2.93 2.21 -3.55
N ALA A 6 -3.06 3.43 -4.08
CA ALA A 6 -4.08 3.77 -5.08
C ALA A 6 -3.91 2.94 -6.37
N GLN A 7 -2.67 2.67 -6.78
CA GLN A 7 -2.36 1.89 -8.00
C GLN A 7 -2.83 0.44 -7.91
N LEU A 8 -2.97 -0.12 -6.70
CA LEU A 8 -3.51 -1.48 -6.52
C LEU A 8 -4.98 -1.60 -6.92
N ARG A 9 -5.70 -0.48 -7.12
CA ARG A 9 -7.08 -0.47 -7.61
C ARG A 9 -7.18 -0.52 -9.13
N GLU A 10 -6.10 -0.20 -9.83
CA GLU A 10 -6.06 -0.26 -11.28
C GLU A 10 -6.24 -1.70 -11.76
N ALA A 11 -6.70 -1.88 -13.01
CA ALA A 11 -7.05 -3.19 -13.54
C ALA A 11 -5.89 -4.20 -13.48
N ASP A 12 -4.65 -3.72 -13.63
CA ASP A 12 -3.41 -4.48 -13.57
C ASP A 12 -2.61 -4.24 -12.28
N GLY A 13 -3.18 -3.60 -11.25
CA GLY A 13 -2.45 -3.17 -10.05
C GLY A 13 -1.74 -4.30 -9.29
N LEU A 14 -2.35 -5.50 -9.22
CA LEU A 14 -1.70 -6.67 -8.62
C LEU A 14 -0.56 -7.23 -9.47
N ASP A 15 -0.70 -7.19 -10.78
CA ASP A 15 0.35 -7.64 -11.70
C ASP A 15 1.50 -6.62 -11.73
N LEU A 16 1.21 -5.33 -11.60
CA LEU A 16 2.20 -4.29 -11.34
C LEU A 16 2.97 -4.59 -10.04
N ALA A 17 2.29 -4.92 -8.95
CA ALA A 17 2.92 -5.26 -7.68
C ALA A 17 3.85 -6.48 -7.79
N ARG A 18 3.41 -7.56 -8.44
CA ARG A 18 4.21 -8.77 -8.68
C ARG A 18 5.43 -8.46 -9.55
N ARG A 19 5.23 -7.79 -10.69
CA ARG A 19 6.33 -7.38 -11.58
C ARG A 19 7.35 -6.51 -10.86
N ALA A 20 6.91 -5.60 -10.00
CA ALA A 20 7.82 -4.75 -9.23
C ALA A 20 8.67 -5.55 -8.24
N VAL A 21 8.09 -6.60 -7.63
CA VAL A 21 8.84 -7.55 -6.79
C VAL A 21 9.82 -8.36 -7.63
N ASP A 22 9.35 -8.99 -8.71
CA ASP A 22 10.15 -9.88 -9.55
C ASP A 22 11.31 -9.14 -10.24
N ALA A 23 11.04 -7.97 -10.84
CA ALA A 23 12.03 -7.21 -11.59
C ALA A 23 13.16 -6.64 -10.71
N LEU A 24 12.89 -6.46 -9.41
CA LEU A 24 13.85 -5.96 -8.43
C LEU A 24 14.40 -7.07 -7.53
N GLU A 25 13.97 -8.32 -7.73
CA GLU A 25 14.28 -9.46 -6.85
C GLU A 25 14.07 -9.10 -5.37
N ALA A 26 13.00 -8.38 -5.07
CA ALA A 26 12.84 -7.74 -3.77
C ALA A 26 12.33 -8.71 -2.71
N ASP A 27 12.96 -8.73 -1.53
CA ASP A 27 12.51 -9.51 -0.38
C ASP A 27 11.23 -8.97 0.29
N GLY A 28 10.72 -7.82 -0.16
CA GLY A 28 9.54 -7.17 0.40
C GLY A 28 8.96 -6.10 -0.51
N LEU A 29 7.66 -5.82 -0.30
CA LEU A 29 6.91 -4.81 -1.03
C LEU A 29 6.42 -3.72 -0.08
N ILE A 30 6.89 -2.50 -0.27
CA ILE A 30 6.31 -1.33 0.37
C ILE A 30 5.07 -0.91 -0.41
N VAL A 31 3.95 -0.81 0.28
CA VAL A 31 2.71 -0.19 -0.20
C VAL A 31 2.55 1.13 0.55
N HIS A 32 2.81 2.24 -0.12
CA HIS A 32 2.71 3.54 0.53
C HIS A 32 1.29 4.10 0.49
N LEU A 33 0.87 4.68 1.62
CA LEU A 33 -0.40 5.34 1.85
C LEU A 33 -0.14 6.84 1.90
N ASN A 34 -0.79 7.60 1.01
CA ASN A 34 -0.62 9.04 0.90
C ASN A 34 -1.94 9.78 0.62
N PRO A 35 -3.09 9.41 1.25
CA PRO A 35 -4.40 9.97 0.90
C PRO A 35 -4.47 11.49 1.07
N LEU A 36 -3.81 12.05 2.10
CA LEU A 36 -3.76 13.50 2.30
C LEU A 36 -2.98 14.20 1.18
N GLN A 37 -1.84 13.64 0.77
CA GLN A 37 -1.02 14.18 -0.31
C GLN A 37 -1.79 14.16 -1.64
N GLU A 38 -2.45 13.04 -1.97
CA GLU A 38 -3.27 12.93 -3.18
C GLU A 38 -4.47 13.89 -3.16
N ALA A 39 -5.08 14.11 -1.99
CA ALA A 39 -6.21 15.02 -1.86
C ALA A 39 -5.85 16.47 -2.18
N VAL A 40 -4.66 16.92 -1.79
CA VAL A 40 -4.18 18.30 -2.03
C VAL A 40 -3.51 18.48 -3.39
N GLN A 41 -3.00 17.41 -4.00
CA GLN A 41 -2.39 17.46 -5.32
C GLN A 41 -3.46 17.67 -6.40
N LEU A 42 -3.17 18.49 -7.41
CA LEU A 42 -4.10 18.83 -8.49
C LEU A 42 -4.65 17.56 -9.16
N GLU A 43 -3.74 16.68 -9.58
CA GLU A 43 -4.03 15.45 -10.32
C GLU A 43 -4.08 14.19 -9.43
N GLY A 44 -4.17 14.36 -8.11
CA GLY A 44 -4.11 13.22 -7.19
C GLY A 44 -5.38 12.36 -7.16
N ASP A 45 -5.21 11.06 -6.87
CA ASP A 45 -6.32 10.11 -6.72
C ASP A 45 -7.05 10.30 -5.39
N ARG A 46 -8.36 10.59 -5.50
CA ARG A 46 -9.23 10.88 -4.36
C ARG A 46 -10.09 9.67 -3.97
N ASP A 47 -10.12 8.61 -4.77
CA ASP A 47 -10.92 7.42 -4.49
C ASP A 47 -10.13 6.32 -3.78
N TRP A 48 -10.11 6.42 -2.45
CA TRP A 48 -9.45 5.45 -1.58
C TRP A 48 -10.37 4.29 -1.15
N ARG A 49 -11.59 4.19 -1.70
CA ARG A 49 -12.52 3.10 -1.36
C ARG A 49 -12.00 1.78 -1.91
N GLY A 50 -12.05 0.75 -1.07
CA GLY A 50 -11.62 -0.61 -1.44
C GLY A 50 -10.10 -0.82 -1.48
N VAL A 51 -9.27 0.20 -1.22
CA VAL A 51 -7.81 0.07 -1.17
C VAL A 51 -7.39 -1.01 -0.17
N LEU A 52 -7.98 -1.03 1.04
CA LEU A 52 -7.67 -2.05 2.05
C LEU A 52 -7.93 -3.48 1.54
N ALA A 53 -9.01 -3.69 0.78
CA ALA A 53 -9.31 -5.00 0.20
C ALA A 53 -8.28 -5.41 -0.87
N GLN A 54 -7.78 -4.44 -1.65
CA GLN A 54 -6.71 -4.70 -2.61
C GLN A 54 -5.37 -4.97 -1.92
N ILE A 55 -5.04 -4.26 -0.84
CA ILE A 55 -3.87 -4.56 0.00
C ILE A 55 -3.96 -5.98 0.54
N ALA A 56 -5.13 -6.40 1.03
CA ALA A 56 -5.32 -7.77 1.50
C ALA A 56 -5.13 -8.81 0.38
N ARG A 57 -5.59 -8.50 -0.83
CA ARG A 57 -5.39 -9.36 -2.00
C ARG A 57 -3.93 -9.42 -2.43
N ALA A 58 -3.21 -8.31 -2.36
CA ALA A 58 -1.77 -8.25 -2.60
C ALA A 58 -1.03 -9.11 -1.57
N ALA A 59 -1.30 -8.92 -0.26
CA ALA A 59 -0.64 -9.65 0.82
C ALA A 59 -0.74 -11.18 0.67
N ARG A 60 -1.85 -11.68 0.11
CA ARG A 60 -2.03 -13.12 -0.16
C ARG A 60 -1.36 -13.65 -1.43
N SER A 61 -0.90 -12.78 -2.34
CA SER A 61 -0.59 -13.20 -3.71
C SER A 61 0.68 -12.61 -4.34
N VAL A 62 1.38 -11.68 -3.69
CA VAL A 62 2.70 -11.20 -4.17
C VAL A 62 3.88 -12.06 -3.73
N GLY A 63 3.69 -12.98 -2.79
CA GLY A 63 4.71 -13.95 -2.39
C GLY A 63 5.81 -13.43 -1.45
N VAL A 64 5.86 -12.12 -1.19
CA VAL A 64 6.79 -11.47 -0.24
C VAL A 64 6.03 -10.66 0.82
N PRO A 65 6.62 -10.42 2.01
CA PRO A 65 6.02 -9.57 3.03
C PRO A 65 5.67 -8.17 2.52
N ILE A 66 4.48 -7.69 2.88
CA ILE A 66 4.06 -6.31 2.61
C ILE A 66 4.38 -5.43 3.83
N VAL A 67 4.96 -4.26 3.55
CA VAL A 67 5.14 -3.14 4.49
C VAL A 67 4.13 -2.06 4.11
N ALA A 68 3.20 -1.71 5.00
CA ALA A 68 2.36 -0.54 4.79
C ALA A 68 3.04 0.69 5.41
N LYS A 69 3.26 1.72 4.59
CA LYS A 69 4.01 2.91 4.98
C LYS A 69 3.20 4.17 4.70
N GLU A 70 3.08 5.08 5.65
CA GLU A 70 2.52 6.42 5.37
C GLU A 70 3.62 7.40 4.89
N VAL A 71 3.30 8.61 4.45
CA VAL A 71 4.26 9.56 3.85
C VAL A 71 4.35 10.92 4.55
N GLY A 72 3.81 11.09 5.76
CA GLY A 72 4.03 12.26 6.61
C GLY A 72 2.89 12.63 7.57
N ALA A 73 1.66 12.14 7.32
CA ALA A 73 0.48 12.38 8.15
C ALA A 73 0.28 11.33 9.27
N GLY A 74 0.99 10.21 9.22
CA GLY A 74 0.90 9.16 10.22
C GLY A 74 -0.23 8.15 10.00
N LEU A 75 -0.14 7.00 10.67
CA LEU A 75 -1.20 5.98 10.73
C LEU A 75 -1.86 5.99 12.10
N SER A 76 -3.18 6.10 12.12
CA SER A 76 -3.94 5.89 13.35
C SER A 76 -3.92 4.42 13.77
N ALA A 77 -4.11 4.15 15.07
CA ALA A 77 -4.16 2.79 15.59
C ALA A 77 -5.22 1.93 14.88
N THR A 78 -6.41 2.50 14.61
CA THR A 78 -7.49 1.79 13.90
C THR A 78 -7.07 1.38 12.48
N VAL A 79 -6.38 2.26 11.75
CA VAL A 79 -5.87 1.95 10.40
C VAL A 79 -4.76 0.90 10.47
N ALA A 80 -3.84 1.02 11.43
CA ALA A 80 -2.76 0.05 11.63
C ALA A 80 -3.31 -1.35 11.94
N CYS A 81 -4.30 -1.48 12.83
CA CYS A 81 -4.95 -2.75 13.13
C CYS A 81 -5.61 -3.35 11.88
N ALA A 82 -6.36 -2.55 11.12
CA ALA A 82 -7.01 -3.02 9.89
C ALA A 82 -6.00 -3.51 8.83
N LEU A 83 -4.83 -2.87 8.72
CA LEU A 83 -3.75 -3.29 7.82
C LEU A 83 -3.14 -4.62 8.26
N VAL A 84 -2.90 -4.80 9.56
CA VAL A 84 -2.40 -6.07 10.12
C VAL A 84 -3.40 -7.20 9.87
N GLU A 85 -4.70 -6.96 10.13
CA GLU A 85 -5.78 -7.92 9.84
C GLU A 85 -5.87 -8.26 8.35
N ALA A 86 -5.52 -7.33 7.46
CA ALA A 86 -5.44 -7.55 6.02
C ALA A 86 -4.22 -8.39 5.59
N GLY A 87 -3.28 -8.68 6.50
CA GLY A 87 -2.09 -9.49 6.22
C GLY A 87 -0.81 -8.67 5.95
N VAL A 88 -0.80 -7.37 6.27
CA VAL A 88 0.42 -6.57 6.24
C VAL A 88 1.37 -7.04 7.35
N ALA A 89 2.65 -7.26 7.00
CA ALA A 89 3.65 -7.80 7.92
C ALA A 89 4.35 -6.72 8.76
N VAL A 90 4.49 -5.51 8.23
CA VAL A 90 5.17 -4.40 8.89
C VAL A 90 4.40 -3.10 8.68
N ILE A 91 4.29 -2.31 9.76
CA ILE A 91 3.70 -0.97 9.73
C ILE A 91 4.82 0.06 9.91
N ASP A 92 4.98 0.95 8.94
CA ASP A 92 5.80 2.15 9.04
C ASP A 92 4.87 3.36 9.18
N VAL A 93 4.77 3.86 10.41
CA VAL A 93 3.84 4.94 10.77
C VAL A 93 4.16 6.21 10.00
N ALA A 94 5.45 6.53 9.78
CA ALA A 94 5.92 7.70 9.04
C ALA A 94 5.20 9.04 9.36
N GLY A 95 4.68 9.18 10.58
CA GLY A 95 4.14 10.43 11.14
C GLY A 95 5.17 11.09 12.07
N ALA A 96 4.95 12.37 12.37
CA ALA A 96 5.72 13.17 13.32
C ALA A 96 4.92 13.46 14.60
#